data_AF-A0A3C0BFX0-F1
#
_entry.id   AF-A0A3C0BFX0-F1
#
_cell.length_a   1.000
_cell.length_b   1.000
_cell.length_c   1.000
_cell.angle_alpha   90.00
_cell.angle_beta   90.00
_cell.angle_gamma   90.00
#
_symmetry.space_group_name_H-M   'P 1'
#
loop_
_entity.id
_entity.type
_entity.pdbx_description
1 polymer ?
#
loop_
_entity_poly.entity_id
_entity_poly.type
_entity_poly.pdbx_seq_one_letter_code
_entity_poly.pdbx_strand_id
1 'polypeptide(L)'
;VLGQVTRPGQYTIPEGQTTLLNAIGLAGDLTIYGKRDDILMVRNENGTITKERINLMDANFINSPYFQLKQGDVIYVSANQTKEKISRQDPNTNLYLAIAGTVIGLAGIFITIFKK
;
A
#
# COMPACT_ATOMS: atom_id res chain seq x y z
N VAL A 1 -11.33 4.54 -4.63
CA VAL A 1 -9.92 4.12 -4.77
C VAL A 1 -9.34 3.89 -3.38
N LEU A 2 -8.76 2.73 -3.12
CA LEU A 2 -8.32 2.27 -1.79
C LEU A 2 -6.94 1.64 -1.85
N GLY A 3 -6.33 1.39 -0.68
CA GLY A 3 -5.04 0.71 -0.56
C GLY A 3 -3.85 1.66 -0.56
N GLN A 4 -2.74 1.25 -1.18
CA GLN A 4 -1.49 2.03 -1.20
C GLN A 4 -1.47 3.14 -2.26
N VAL A 5 -2.38 4.10 -2.09
CA VAL A 5 -2.44 5.38 -2.84
C VAL A 5 -2.24 6.54 -1.88
N THR A 6 -1.85 7.71 -2.39
CA THR A 6 -1.60 8.90 -1.55
C THR A 6 -2.85 9.35 -0.80
N ARG A 7 -4.02 9.29 -1.45
CA ARG A 7 -5.30 9.72 -0.89
C ARG A 7 -6.36 8.62 -1.15
N PRO A 8 -6.50 7.64 -0.26
CA PRO A 8 -7.58 6.66 -0.38
C PRO A 8 -8.92 7.34 -0.09
N GLY A 9 -9.95 7.03 -0.87
CA GLY A 9 -11.25 7.65 -0.74
C GLY A 9 -12.23 7.33 -1.86
N GLN A 10 -13.44 7.86 -1.72
CA GLN A 10 -14.44 7.89 -2.78
C GLN A 10 -14.23 9.14 -3.63
N TYR A 11 -14.35 8.98 -4.94
CA TYR A 11 -14.14 10.07 -5.90
C TYR A 11 -15.36 10.18 -6.78
N THR A 12 -16.00 11.34 -6.76
CA THR A 12 -17.04 11.70 -7.72
C THR A 12 -16.34 12.27 -8.94
N ILE A 13 -16.45 11.57 -10.07
CA ILE A 13 -15.82 11.98 -11.32
C ILE A 13 -16.90 12.64 -12.19
N PRO A 14 -16.66 13.86 -12.73
CA PRO A 14 -17.60 14.52 -13.63
C PRO A 14 -17.93 13.65 -14.85
N GLU A 15 -19.10 13.87 -15.46
CA GLU A 15 -19.53 13.10 -16.63
C GLU A 15 -18.49 13.14 -17.76
N GLY A 16 -18.04 11.95 -18.18
CA GLY A 16 -17.01 11.74 -19.19
C GLY A 16 -16.44 10.32 -19.13
N GLN A 17 -15.67 9.94 -20.16
CA GLN A 17 -14.90 8.69 -20.13
C GLN A 17 -13.75 8.84 -19.13
N THR A 18 -13.91 8.30 -17.93
CA THR A 18 -12.83 8.25 -16.94
C THR A 18 -12.09 6.93 -17.00
N THR A 19 -10.77 7.01 -16.90
CA THR A 19 -9.88 5.85 -16.96
C THR A 19 -9.41 5.46 -15.56
N LEU A 20 -8.93 4.22 -15.43
CA LEU A 20 -8.24 3.77 -14.22
C LEU A 20 -7.09 4.71 -13.84
N LEU A 21 -6.33 5.18 -14.83
CA LEU A 21 -5.23 6.12 -14.63
C LEU A 21 -5.71 7.45 -14.08
N ASN A 22 -6.83 7.98 -14.58
CA ASN A 22 -7.40 9.24 -14.07
C ASN A 22 -7.82 9.08 -12.60
N ALA A 23 -8.48 7.97 -12.24
CA ALA A 23 -8.88 7.75 -10.85
C ALA A 23 -7.68 7.59 -9.90
N ILE A 24 -6.60 6.95 -10.36
CA ILE A 24 -5.34 6.86 -9.62
C ILE A 24 -4.70 8.26 -9.49
N GLY A 25 -4.69 9.05 -10.56
CA GLY A 25 -4.21 10.44 -10.53
C GLY A 25 -4.98 11.31 -9.55
N LEU A 26 -6.32 11.20 -9.52
CA LEU A 26 -7.18 11.87 -8.53
C LEU A 26 -6.87 11.42 -7.10
N ALA A 27 -6.48 10.16 -6.91
CA ALA A 27 -6.03 9.63 -5.63
C ALA A 27 -4.59 10.05 -5.26
N GLY A 28 -3.94 10.90 -6.06
CA GLY A 28 -2.57 11.36 -5.83
C GLY A 28 -1.52 10.31 -6.15
N ASP A 29 -1.81 9.40 -7.08
CA ASP A 29 -0.95 8.30 -7.51
C ASP A 29 -0.66 7.25 -6.41
N LEU A 30 0.02 6.18 -6.78
CA LEU A 30 0.48 5.12 -5.88
C LEU A 30 1.58 5.66 -4.97
N THR A 31 1.57 5.22 -3.71
CA THR A 31 2.70 5.50 -2.80
C THR A 31 3.93 4.70 -3.21
N ILE A 32 5.08 4.99 -2.60
CA ILE A 32 6.30 4.16 -2.77
C ILE A 32 6.09 2.68 -2.35
N TYR A 33 5.03 2.40 -1.61
CA TYR A 33 4.66 1.07 -1.17
C TYR A 33 3.61 0.40 -2.05
N GLY A 34 3.05 1.09 -3.05
CA GLY A 34 2.06 0.54 -3.96
C GLY A 34 2.68 -0.32 -5.05
N LYS A 35 2.08 -1.50 -5.30
CA LYS A 35 2.43 -2.37 -6.42
C LYS A 35 1.71 -1.90 -7.69
N ARG A 36 2.48 -1.52 -8.72
CA ARG A 36 1.95 -1.08 -10.03
C ARG A 36 1.46 -2.26 -10.89
N ASP A 37 1.99 -3.45 -10.61
CA ASP A 37 1.67 -4.71 -11.26
C ASP A 37 0.51 -5.47 -10.59
N ASP A 38 0.02 -4.97 -9.46
CA ASP A 38 -1.01 -5.66 -8.66
C ASP A 38 -2.09 -4.69 -8.17
N ILE A 39 -2.95 -4.27 -9.10
CA ILE A 39 -4.12 -3.44 -8.81
C ILE A 39 -5.38 -4.27 -8.98
N LEU A 40 -6.15 -4.43 -7.91
CA LEU A 40 -7.43 -5.11 -7.95
C LEU A 40 -8.52 -4.15 -8.38
N MET A 41 -9.16 -4.44 -9.50
CA MET A 41 -10.43 -3.86 -9.89
C MET A 41 -11.56 -4.80 -9.44
N VAL A 42 -12.53 -4.26 -8.73
CA VAL A 42 -13.79 -4.93 -8.42
C VAL A 42 -14.91 -4.16 -9.08
N ARG A 43 -15.66 -4.84 -9.94
CA ARG A 43 -16.78 -4.27 -10.69
C ARG A 43 -18.03 -5.10 -10.46
N ASN A 44 -19.16 -4.44 -10.28
CA ASN A 44 -20.46 -5.09 -10.21
C ASN A 44 -21.21 -4.82 -11.52
N GLU A 45 -21.42 -5.87 -12.32
CA GLU A 45 -22.24 -5.81 -13.53
C GLU A 45 -23.50 -6.65 -13.31
N ASN A 46 -24.65 -6.00 -13.21
CA ASN A 46 -25.96 -6.65 -13.09
C ASN A 46 -26.06 -7.68 -11.94
N GLY A 47 -25.42 -7.41 -10.81
CA GLY A 47 -25.41 -8.30 -9.64
C GLY A 47 -24.27 -9.32 -9.63
N THR A 48 -23.49 -9.42 -10.70
CA THR A 48 -22.28 -10.26 -10.75
C THR A 48 -21.06 -9.42 -10.41
N ILE A 49 -20.37 -9.80 -9.34
CA ILE A 49 -19.11 -9.17 -8.94
C ILE A 49 -17.96 -9.81 -9.73
N THR A 50 -17.32 -9.04 -10.60
CA THR A 50 -16.08 -9.42 -11.28
C THR A 50 -14.88 -8.82 -10.56
N LYS A 51 -13.79 -9.58 -10.50
CA LYS A 51 -12.53 -9.21 -9.86
C LYS A 51 -11.41 -9.45 -10.84
N GLU A 52 -10.68 -8.41 -11.18
CA GLU A 52 -9.56 -8.50 -12.12
C GLU A 52 -8.31 -7.85 -11.52
N ARG A 53 -7.14 -8.46 -11.76
CA ARG A 53 -5.85 -7.88 -11.39
C ARG A 53 -5.23 -7.22 -12.61
N ILE A 54 -4.92 -5.93 -12.47
CA ILE A 54 -4.41 -5.09 -13.54
C ILE A 54 -2.96 -4.76 -13.25
N ASN A 55 -2.13 -4.95 -14.28
CA ASN A 55 -0.73 -4.55 -14.30
C ASN A 55 -0.57 -3.27 -15.11
N LEU A 56 -0.29 -2.15 -14.45
CA LEU A 56 -0.05 -0.86 -15.12
C LEU A 56 1.29 -0.79 -15.87
N MET A 57 2.19 -1.74 -15.64
CA MET A 57 3.48 -1.80 -16.33
C MET A 57 3.36 -2.43 -17.73
N ASP A 58 2.26 -3.10 -18.04
CA ASP A 58 1.99 -3.70 -19.35
C ASP A 58 1.12 -2.78 -20.20
N ALA A 59 1.70 -2.10 -21.18
CA ALA A 59 0.98 -1.18 -22.07
C ALA A 59 -0.30 -1.77 -22.72
N ASN A 60 -0.39 -3.10 -22.85
CA ASN A 60 -1.58 -3.75 -23.38
C ASN A 60 -2.82 -3.61 -22.48
N PHE A 61 -2.66 -3.24 -21.20
CA PHE A 61 -3.79 -3.04 -20.29
C PHE A 61 -4.77 -1.96 -20.79
N ILE A 62 -4.29 -1.01 -21.60
CA ILE A 62 -5.12 0.06 -22.19
C ILE A 62 -6.21 -0.52 -23.10
N ASN A 63 -5.97 -1.69 -23.71
CA ASN A 63 -6.92 -2.37 -24.57
C ASN A 63 -7.94 -3.23 -23.77
N SER A 64 -7.80 -3.31 -22.45
CA SER A 64 -8.69 -4.09 -21.60
C SER A 64 -10.04 -3.39 -21.35
N PRO A 65 -11.12 -4.13 -21.10
CA PRO A 65 -12.42 -3.56 -20.71
C PRO A 65 -12.40 -2.88 -19.32
N TYR A 66 -11.27 -2.97 -18.61
CA TYR A 66 -11.02 -2.39 -17.30
C TYR A 66 -10.22 -1.08 -17.35
N PHE A 67 -9.74 -0.68 -18.54
CA PHE A 67 -9.11 0.62 -18.72
C PHE A 67 -10.09 1.77 -18.45
N GLN A 68 -11.32 1.63 -18.96
CA GLN A 68 -12.41 2.57 -18.71
C GLN A 68 -13.18 2.15 -17.46
N LEU A 69 -13.42 3.11 -16.56
CA LEU A 69 -14.17 2.87 -15.34
C LEU A 69 -15.67 2.98 -15.59
N LYS A 70 -16.42 2.17 -14.87
CA LYS A 70 -17.87 2.22 -14.79
C LYS A 70 -18.30 2.70 -13.41
N GLN A 71 -19.56 3.10 -13.30
CA GLN A 71 -20.14 3.50 -12.03
C GLN A 71 -20.02 2.36 -11.01
N GLY A 72 -19.57 2.70 -9.81
CA GLY A 72 -19.43 1.73 -8.71
C GLY A 72 -18.17 0.88 -8.76
N ASP A 73 -17.25 1.12 -9.71
CA ASP A 73 -15.95 0.45 -9.72
C ASP A 73 -15.15 0.75 -8.45
N VAL A 74 -14.61 -0.31 -7.84
CA VAL A 74 -13.74 -0.22 -6.68
C VAL A 74 -12.33 -0.62 -7.10
N ILE A 75 -11.41 0.32 -6.96
CA ILE A 75 -9.99 0.13 -7.24
C ILE A 75 -9.27 -0.04 -5.91
N TYR A 76 -8.50 -1.12 -5.77
CA TYR A 76 -7.66 -1.42 -4.62
C TYR A 76 -6.21 -1.66 -5.03
N VAL A 77 -5.29 -0.87 -4.49
CA VAL A 77 -3.85 -1.01 -4.76
C VAL A 77 -3.19 -1.82 -3.65
N SER A 78 -2.59 -2.96 -4.03
CA SER A 78 -1.86 -3.82 -3.09
C SER A 78 -0.57 -3.17 -2.58
N ALA A 79 -0.15 -3.59 -1.39
CA ALA A 79 1.13 -3.19 -0.81
C ALA A 79 2.29 -4.07 -1.29
N ASN A 80 3.48 -3.47 -1.34
CA ASN A 80 4.71 -4.18 -1.60
C ASN A 80 5.20 -4.97 -0.36
N GLN A 81 6.13 -5.90 -0.57
CA GLN A 81 6.66 -6.74 0.50
C GLN A 81 7.33 -5.93 1.62
N THR A 82 7.91 -4.77 1.29
CA THR A 82 8.56 -3.89 2.28
C THR A 82 7.54 -3.38 3.30
N LYS A 83 6.37 -2.92 2.84
CA LYS A 83 5.29 -2.50 3.73
C LYS A 83 4.75 -3.66 4.56
N GLU A 84 4.60 -4.84 3.97
CA GLU A 84 4.17 -6.02 4.73
C GLU A 84 5.16 -6.41 5.83
N LYS A 85 6.47 -6.37 5.55
CA LYS A 85 7.51 -6.64 6.55
C LYS A 85 7.50 -5.63 7.69
N ILE A 86 7.40 -4.34 7.37
CA ILE A 86 7.32 -3.26 8.37
C ILE A 86 6.03 -3.39 9.20
N SER A 87 4.89 -3.72 8.57
CA SER A 87 3.63 -3.92 9.29
C SER A 87 3.60 -5.17 10.16
N ARG A 88 4.45 -6.18 9.87
CA ARG A 88 4.59 -7.39 10.68
C ARG A 88 5.64 -7.25 11.79
N GLN A 89 6.49 -6.22 11.77
CA GLN A 89 7.43 -5.97 12.85
C GLN A 89 6.66 -5.54 14.11
N ASP A 90 6.93 -6.23 15.21
CA ASP A 90 6.38 -5.90 16.52
C ASP A 90 6.75 -4.44 16.87
N PRO A 91 5.77 -3.57 17.16
CA PRO A 91 6.02 -2.18 17.56
C PRO A 91 7.02 -2.05 18.72
N ASN A 92 7.14 -3.09 19.56
CA ASN A 92 8.03 -3.10 20.72
C ASN A 92 9.47 -3.51 20.40
N THR A 93 9.81 -3.89 19.16
CA THR A 93 11.18 -4.30 18.78
C THR A 93 12.22 -3.22 19.13
N ASN A 94 11.89 -1.95 18.90
CA ASN A 94 12.77 -0.82 19.27
C ASN A 94 12.91 -0.65 20.79
N LEU A 95 11.84 -0.92 21.55
CA LEU A 95 11.86 -0.89 23.00
C LEU A 95 12.75 -2.00 23.57
N TYR A 96 12.66 -3.22 23.04
CA TYR A 96 13.54 -4.33 23.44
C TYR A 96 15.01 -4.04 23.12
N LEU A 97 15.32 -3.47 21.95
CA LEU A 97 16.67 -3.04 21.58
C LEU A 97 17.20 -1.95 22.53
N ALA A 98 16.36 -0.98 22.90
CA ALA A 98 16.72 0.07 23.85
C ALA A 98 16.98 -0.48 25.26
N ILE A 99 16.13 -1.39 25.75
CA ILE A 99 16.33 -2.06 27.04
C ILE A 99 17.63 -2.87 27.04
N ALA A 100 17.88 -3.66 26.00
CA ALA A 100 19.11 -4.44 25.88
C ALA A 100 20.35 -3.54 25.89
N GLY A 101 20.36 -2.45 25.12
CA GLY A 101 21.45 -1.48 25.11
C GLY A 101 21.67 -0.80 26.47
N THR A 102 20.59 -0.47 27.18
CA THR A 102 20.64 0.12 28.52
C THR A 102 21.28 -0.86 29.52
N VAL A 103 20.89 -2.13 29.49
CA VAL A 103 21.47 -3.18 30.36
C VAL A 103 22.95 -3.37 30.08
N ILE A 104 23.35 -3.42 28.80
CA ILE A 104 24.76 -3.53 28.40
C ILE A 104 25.57 -2.32 28.91
N GLY A 105 25.00 -1.11 28.80
CA GLY A 105 25.64 0.12 29.30
C GLY A 105 25.84 0.12 30.81
N LEU A 106 24.80 -0.25 31.57
CA LEU A 106 24.88 -0.37 33.03
C LEU A 106 25.90 -1.42 33.47
N ALA A 107 25.95 -2.57 32.79
CA ALA A 107 26.94 -3.61 33.06
C ALA A 107 28.38 -3.12 32.79
N GLY A 108 28.60 -2.35 31.72
CA GLY A 108 29.90 -1.76 31.41
C GLY A 108 30.38 -0.74 32.47
N ILE A 109 29.47 0.12 32.94
CA ILE A 109 29.76 1.06 34.03
C ILE A 109 30.11 0.30 35.31
N PHE A 110 29.31 -0.71 35.65
CA PHE A 110 29.53 -1.54 36.83
C PHE A 110 30.91 -2.22 36.80
N ILE A 111 31.27 -2.86 35.69
CA ILE A 111 32.59 -3.48 35.52
C ILE A 111 33.69 -2.42 35.69
N THR A 112 33.56 -1.24 35.10
CA THR A 112 34.57 -0.18 35.17
C THR A 112 34.81 0.30 36.60
N ILE A 113 33.77 0.39 37.43
CA ILE A 113 33.87 0.82 38.83
C ILE A 113 34.51 -0.28 39.70
N PHE A 114 34.15 -1.55 39.49
CA PHE A 114 34.56 -2.66 40.36
C PHE A 114 35.88 -3.34 39.96
N LYS A 115 36.37 -3.15 38.73
CA LYS A 115 37.69 -3.65 38.29
C LYS A 115 38.83 -2.65 38.49
N LYS A 116 38.56 -1.53 39.15
CA LYS A 116 39.56 -0.53 39.57
C LYS A 116 39.91 -0.74 41.04
#